data_AF-A0AAW0KHC5-F1
#
_entry.id   AF-A0AAW0KHC5-F1
#
_cell.length_a   1.000
_cell.length_b   1.000
_cell.length_c   1.000
_cell.angle_alpha   90.00
_cell.angle_beta   90.00
_cell.angle_gamma   90.00
#
_symmetry.space_group_name_H-M   'P 1'
#
loop_
_entity.id
_entity.type
_entity.pdbx_description
1 polymer ?
#
loop_
_entity_poly.entity_id
_entity_poly.type
_entity_poly.pdbx_seq_one_letter_code
_entity_poly.pdbx_strand_id
1 'polypeptide(L)'
;MASTFIQLSLSFLLLLLTSPFSCAKHANNHHHLAEKLIRSLNLFPTDSIDIASPDPSFVAPKIVEKSFCFPSLNNSGVSVEDLGHHAGYYSLPHSKAARMFYLFFESRNKKEDPVVIWLTGGPGCGSELALFFENGPFHITNNLSLEWNNYGWDMASNIMFVDQPTGTGFSYTANNTSDIRSDEVGISNDLYDFLQAFFKEHPQFAKNKFYITGESYAGHFIPALATRIHQGNKAKEGIHIKLKGFAIGNGLTNPEIQYRSYTFIYMNLQLLYHYPLINHMELHCQALMAEKLSYDIRKKCIATNDDCYDFSTMVKFLNKELVRNALGVGNITFVSCSGPVYEAMRTDWAKNLAVGIPALLEDGIKVLVYAGEYDLMCNWLGNSRWVQALEWSGQKQYEASPTVPFVVDGAEAGLLKSHGPLTFLKVRDAGHLVPMDQPNVSLQMLRRWMKGKLTKSKAKHRGSPK
;
A
#
# COMPACT_ATOMS: atom_id res chain seq x y z
N MET A 1 56.52 -34.51 42.76
CA MET A 1 55.38 -34.96 41.92
C MET A 1 54.31 -33.89 41.98
N ALA A 2 53.67 -33.63 40.83
CA ALA A 2 52.56 -32.71 40.57
C ALA A 2 52.89 -31.20 40.59
N SER A 3 52.23 -30.33 39.83
CA SER A 3 51.47 -30.36 38.57
C SER A 3 50.96 -28.92 38.38
N THR A 4 51.10 -28.39 37.16
CA THR A 4 50.41 -27.23 36.55
C THR A 4 49.21 -26.62 37.29
N PHE A 5 49.31 -25.34 37.72
CA PHE A 5 48.16 -24.47 38.04
C PHE A 5 48.56 -22.98 38.04
N ILE A 6 48.78 -22.37 36.87
CA ILE A 6 48.74 -20.90 36.73
C ILE A 6 48.23 -20.56 35.33
N GLN A 7 46.95 -20.22 35.22
CA GLN A 7 46.40 -19.24 34.25
C GLN A 7 44.87 -19.22 34.38
N LEU A 8 44.35 -18.45 35.33
CA LEU A 8 42.93 -18.08 35.40
C LEU A 8 42.78 -16.87 36.33
N SER A 9 43.27 -15.71 35.90
CA SER A 9 43.05 -14.44 36.64
C SER A 9 42.89 -13.21 35.74
N LEU A 10 42.47 -13.36 34.47
CA LEU A 10 42.12 -12.22 33.62
C LEU A 10 40.74 -12.28 32.94
N SER A 11 39.98 -13.36 33.11
CA SER A 11 38.72 -13.54 32.36
C SER A 11 37.47 -12.94 33.04
N PHE A 12 37.57 -12.42 34.25
CA PHE A 12 36.39 -11.93 34.99
C PHE A 12 36.14 -10.41 34.88
N LEU A 13 37.06 -9.65 34.28
CA LEU A 13 36.88 -8.21 34.04
C LEU A 13 36.57 -7.85 32.57
N LEU A 14 36.45 -8.85 31.69
CA LEU A 14 36.11 -8.66 30.27
C LEU A 14 34.63 -8.94 29.94
N LEU A 15 33.80 -9.22 30.95
CA LEU A 15 32.36 -9.53 30.80
C LEU A 15 31.44 -8.31 31.02
N LEU A 16 32.00 -7.12 31.22
CA LEU A 16 31.24 -5.86 31.36
C LEU A 16 31.52 -4.83 30.24
N LEU A 17 32.16 -5.25 29.15
CA LEU A 17 32.46 -4.40 27.99
C LEU A 17 32.01 -5.01 26.65
N THR A 18 30.96 -5.83 26.63
CA THR A 18 30.23 -6.12 25.37
C THR A 18 29.34 -4.92 25.03
N SER A 19 30.02 -3.96 24.42
CA SER A 19 29.50 -2.73 23.86
C SER A 19 28.22 -2.90 23.01
N PRO A 20 27.39 -1.85 22.86
CA PRO A 20 26.19 -1.86 22.01
C PRO A 20 26.49 -1.95 20.48
N PHE A 21 27.72 -2.29 20.09
CA PHE A 21 28.19 -2.25 18.70
C PHE A 21 27.89 -3.50 17.85
N SER A 22 27.27 -4.55 18.40
CA SER A 22 26.97 -5.75 17.59
C SER A 22 25.78 -5.55 16.63
N CYS A 23 24.87 -4.61 16.95
CA CYS A 23 23.73 -4.28 16.08
C CYS A 23 24.13 -3.34 14.91
N ALA A 24 25.10 -2.45 15.12
CA ALA A 24 25.55 -1.51 14.10
C ALA A 24 26.27 -2.19 12.91
N LYS A 25 26.94 -3.32 13.15
CA LYS A 25 27.54 -4.13 12.07
C LYS A 25 26.53 -5.02 11.34
N HIS A 26 25.37 -5.32 11.94
CA HIS A 26 24.31 -6.12 11.33
C HIS A 26 23.29 -5.30 10.53
N ALA A 27 23.17 -3.99 10.78
CA ALA A 27 22.38 -3.07 9.95
C ALA A 27 22.75 -3.19 8.45
N ASN A 28 24.05 -3.29 8.12
CA ASN A 28 24.51 -3.52 6.74
C ASN A 28 24.08 -4.87 6.15
N ASN A 29 23.87 -5.91 6.97
CA ASN A 29 23.39 -7.21 6.50
C ASN A 29 21.85 -7.26 6.36
N HIS A 30 21.12 -6.46 7.12
CA HIS A 30 19.67 -6.27 6.90
C HIS A 30 19.37 -5.60 5.54
N HIS A 31 20.29 -4.76 5.06
CA HIS A 31 20.17 -4.06 3.79
C HIS A 31 20.34 -4.98 2.58
N HIS A 32 21.30 -5.91 2.61
CA HIS A 32 21.48 -6.87 1.52
C HIS A 32 20.35 -7.89 1.42
N LEU A 33 19.66 -8.20 2.53
CA LEU A 33 18.59 -9.18 2.53
C LEU A 33 17.29 -8.63 1.94
N ALA A 34 16.90 -7.40 2.31
CA ALA A 34 15.76 -6.72 1.69
C ALA A 34 16.01 -6.48 0.20
N GLU A 35 17.21 -6.01 -0.18
CA GLU A 35 17.62 -5.85 -1.57
C GLU A 35 17.56 -7.17 -2.35
N LYS A 36 18.00 -8.28 -1.75
CA LYS A 36 17.97 -9.61 -2.38
C LYS A 36 16.54 -10.14 -2.50
N LEU A 37 15.69 -9.96 -1.50
CA LEU A 37 14.26 -10.32 -1.50
C LEU A 37 13.43 -9.50 -2.50
N ILE A 38 13.91 -8.32 -2.90
CA ILE A 38 13.20 -7.35 -3.74
C ILE A 38 13.71 -7.41 -5.19
N ARG A 39 15.00 -7.66 -5.40
CA ARG A 39 15.54 -8.11 -6.70
C ARG A 39 14.99 -9.49 -7.10
N SER A 40 14.68 -10.34 -6.12
CA SER A 40 14.01 -11.62 -6.30
C SER A 40 12.48 -11.48 -6.47
N LEU A 41 11.96 -10.27 -6.70
CA LEU A 41 10.57 -10.05 -7.13
C LEU A 41 10.46 -9.82 -8.63
N ASN A 42 11.58 -9.78 -9.36
CA ASN A 42 11.64 -9.46 -10.80
C ASN A 42 10.81 -8.21 -11.20
N LEU A 43 10.48 -7.36 -10.21
CA LEU A 43 9.66 -6.17 -10.34
C LEU A 43 10.48 -5.00 -10.88
N PHE A 44 11.81 -5.17 -10.97
CA PHE A 44 12.77 -4.21 -11.49
C PHE A 44 13.30 -4.72 -12.84
N PRO A 45 13.26 -3.90 -13.90
CA PRO A 45 13.92 -4.24 -15.17
C PRO A 45 15.44 -4.36 -14.99
N THR A 46 16.09 -5.07 -15.91
CA THR A 46 17.56 -5.18 -15.98
C THR A 46 18.25 -3.84 -16.27
N ASP A 47 17.53 -2.87 -16.84
CA ASP A 47 18.03 -1.55 -17.20
C ASP A 47 17.37 -0.46 -16.36
N SER A 48 18.19 0.46 -15.84
CA SER A 48 17.75 1.55 -14.99
C SER A 48 17.34 2.79 -15.80
N ILE A 49 16.16 3.32 -15.44
CA ILE A 49 15.68 4.70 -15.60
C ILE A 49 14.84 5.00 -16.87
N ASP A 50 13.58 5.36 -16.63
CA ASP A 50 12.72 6.09 -17.55
C ASP A 50 13.13 7.56 -17.63
N ILE A 51 14.03 7.85 -18.56
CA ILE A 51 14.41 9.22 -18.92
C ILE A 51 13.55 9.64 -20.11
N ALA A 52 12.55 10.47 -19.87
CA ALA A 52 11.88 11.20 -20.94
C ALA A 52 12.73 12.41 -21.36
N SER A 53 12.79 12.69 -22.66
CA SER A 53 13.40 13.91 -23.20
C SER A 53 12.64 15.16 -22.73
N PRO A 54 13.32 16.32 -22.53
CA PRO A 54 12.66 17.55 -22.11
C PRO A 54 11.59 18.01 -23.12
N ASP A 55 10.40 18.34 -22.63
CA ASP A 55 9.30 18.93 -23.42
C ASP A 55 9.34 20.47 -23.30
N PRO A 56 9.73 21.21 -24.36
CA PRO A 56 9.92 22.67 -24.32
C PRO A 56 8.60 23.47 -24.31
N SER A 57 7.43 22.81 -24.32
CA SER A 57 6.13 23.47 -24.49
C SER A 57 5.35 23.76 -23.20
N PHE A 58 5.90 23.47 -22.02
CA PHE A 58 5.10 23.40 -20.78
C PHE A 58 5.24 24.62 -19.83
N VAL A 59 4.09 25.09 -19.29
CA VAL A 59 3.98 26.21 -18.33
C VAL A 59 3.03 25.85 -17.16
N ALA A 60 3.47 26.16 -15.93
CA ALA A 60 2.74 26.17 -14.63
C ALA A 60 2.11 24.83 -14.13
N PRO A 61 1.94 24.63 -12.80
CA PRO A 61 1.33 23.41 -12.24
C PRO A 61 -0.12 23.25 -12.70
N LYS A 62 -0.32 22.44 -13.73
CA LYS A 62 -1.61 22.15 -14.34
C LYS A 62 -1.69 20.66 -14.66
N ILE A 63 -2.88 20.10 -14.52
CA ILE A 63 -3.20 18.78 -15.05
C ILE A 63 -3.30 18.88 -16.59
N VAL A 64 -2.64 17.94 -17.26
CA VAL A 64 -2.84 17.68 -18.68
C VAL A 64 -3.35 16.26 -18.78
N GLU A 65 -4.62 16.11 -19.12
CA GLU A 65 -5.31 14.84 -19.18
C GLU A 65 -6.08 14.69 -20.50
N LYS A 66 -6.41 13.45 -20.82
CA LYS A 66 -7.31 13.11 -21.90
C LYS A 66 -8.23 11.98 -21.47
N SER A 67 -9.43 11.98 -22.04
CA SER A 67 -10.21 10.76 -22.08
C SER A 67 -9.49 9.74 -22.95
N PHE A 68 -9.53 8.48 -22.53
CA PHE A 68 -8.82 7.39 -23.19
C PHE A 68 -9.73 6.18 -23.28
N CYS A 69 -9.43 5.31 -24.23
CA CYS A 69 -10.05 4.00 -24.36
C CYS A 69 -8.92 2.98 -24.44
N PHE A 70 -8.95 1.97 -23.58
CA PHE A 70 -8.02 0.86 -23.74
C PHE A 70 -8.35 0.08 -25.01
N PRO A 71 -7.35 -0.18 -25.89
CA PRO A 71 -7.57 -1.01 -27.06
C PRO A 71 -7.93 -2.44 -26.62
N SER A 72 -8.80 -3.11 -27.39
CA SER A 72 -9.15 -4.52 -27.21
C SER A 72 -10.00 -4.86 -25.96
N LEU A 73 -10.96 -4.01 -25.59
CA LEU A 73 -12.03 -4.38 -24.63
C LEU A 73 -12.99 -5.41 -25.26
N ASN A 74 -13.24 -6.54 -24.58
CA ASN A 74 -14.22 -7.52 -25.06
C ASN A 74 -15.64 -6.96 -24.87
N ASN A 75 -16.37 -6.78 -25.98
CA ASN A 75 -17.60 -5.98 -26.06
C ASN A 75 -18.75 -6.65 -25.28
N SER A 76 -18.94 -6.24 -24.03
CA SER A 76 -19.85 -6.85 -23.05
C SER A 76 -21.06 -5.97 -22.70
N GLY A 77 -21.33 -4.94 -23.51
CA GLY A 77 -22.60 -4.21 -23.48
C GLY A 77 -22.64 -2.92 -22.67
N VAL A 78 -21.51 -2.41 -22.17
CA VAL A 78 -21.36 -1.03 -21.66
C VAL A 78 -20.48 -0.26 -22.65
N SER A 79 -20.88 0.96 -23.02
CA SER A 79 -20.12 1.75 -24.00
C SER A 79 -18.79 2.18 -23.39
N VAL A 80 -17.75 2.02 -24.19
CA VAL A 80 -16.36 2.34 -23.87
C VAL A 80 -16.17 3.83 -23.51
N GLU A 81 -17.06 4.71 -23.99
CA GLU A 81 -17.06 6.13 -23.65
C GLU A 81 -17.34 6.40 -22.15
N ASP A 82 -17.90 5.43 -21.41
CA ASP A 82 -18.26 5.56 -20.00
C ASP A 82 -17.18 5.09 -19.00
N LEU A 83 -15.99 4.67 -19.47
CA LEU A 83 -15.14 3.79 -18.65
C LEU A 83 -13.64 4.07 -18.70
N GLY A 84 -13.15 4.93 -19.60
CA GLY A 84 -11.81 5.50 -19.53
C GLY A 84 -11.93 7.02 -19.44
N HIS A 85 -12.15 7.51 -18.22
CA HIS A 85 -12.58 8.90 -18.04
C HIS A 85 -11.42 9.84 -18.25
N HIS A 86 -10.34 9.67 -17.49
CA HIS A 86 -9.18 10.56 -17.59
C HIS A 86 -7.88 9.80 -17.29
N ALA A 87 -6.93 9.85 -18.22
CA ALA A 87 -5.52 9.55 -17.99
C ALA A 87 -4.75 10.85 -18.15
N GLY A 88 -3.86 11.16 -17.22
CA GLY A 88 -3.21 12.45 -17.25
C GLY A 88 -1.92 12.52 -16.47
N TYR A 89 -1.23 13.62 -16.71
CA TYR A 89 -0.05 14.02 -15.97
C TYR A 89 -0.33 15.29 -15.18
N TYR A 90 0.15 15.31 -13.95
CA TYR A 90 0.29 16.52 -13.16
C TYR A 90 1.75 16.92 -13.06
N SER A 91 2.06 18.15 -13.46
CA SER A 91 3.42 18.70 -13.30
C SER A 91 3.59 19.26 -11.90
N LEU A 92 4.57 18.74 -11.16
CA LEU A 92 4.78 19.09 -9.77
C LEU A 92 5.39 20.49 -9.63
N PRO A 93 4.76 21.41 -8.86
CA PRO A 93 5.16 22.82 -8.77
C PRO A 93 6.56 23.03 -8.20
N HIS A 94 7.01 22.10 -7.36
CA HIS A 94 8.31 22.15 -6.67
C HIS A 94 9.35 21.20 -7.28
N SER A 95 9.11 20.73 -8.51
CA SER A 95 10.03 19.88 -9.25
C SER A 95 10.69 20.63 -10.40
N LYS A 96 11.80 20.09 -10.90
CA LYS A 96 12.45 20.65 -12.10
C LYS A 96 11.77 20.14 -13.38
N ALA A 97 11.39 18.86 -13.41
CA ALA A 97 10.74 18.26 -14.56
C ALA A 97 9.85 17.05 -14.20
N ALA A 98 9.42 16.93 -12.94
CA ALA A 98 8.64 15.77 -12.51
C ALA A 98 7.19 15.87 -12.96
N ARG A 99 6.68 14.74 -13.47
CA ARG A 99 5.27 14.56 -13.80
C ARG A 99 4.73 13.31 -13.15
N MET A 100 3.60 13.47 -12.44
CA MET A 100 2.87 12.38 -11.82
C MET A 100 1.75 11.90 -12.75
N PHE A 101 1.77 10.62 -13.09
CA PHE A 101 0.74 9.95 -13.87
C PHE A 101 -0.41 9.45 -12.99
N TYR A 102 -1.63 9.51 -13.51
CA TYR A 102 -2.79 8.89 -12.88
C TYR A 102 -3.80 8.38 -13.91
N LEU A 103 -4.59 7.41 -13.48
CA LEU A 103 -5.76 6.89 -14.17
C LEU A 103 -6.98 7.10 -13.28
N PHE A 104 -8.01 7.75 -13.79
CA PHE A 104 -9.25 8.00 -13.06
C PHE A 104 -10.46 7.36 -13.75
N PHE A 105 -11.29 6.71 -12.93
CA PHE A 105 -12.48 6.00 -13.33
C PHE A 105 -13.66 6.49 -12.49
N GLU A 106 -14.69 7.06 -13.12
CA GLU A 106 -15.92 7.38 -12.41
C GLU A 106 -16.66 6.10 -11.98
N SER A 107 -17.54 6.26 -11.00
CA SER A 107 -18.31 5.14 -10.49
C SER A 107 -19.29 4.60 -11.52
N ARG A 108 -19.34 3.27 -11.68
CA ARG A 108 -20.38 2.55 -12.44
C ARG A 108 -21.79 2.69 -11.88
N ASN A 109 -21.95 3.32 -10.71
CA ASN A 109 -23.25 3.53 -10.07
C ASN A 109 -23.69 5.00 -10.15
N LYS A 110 -22.98 5.92 -9.47
CA LYS A 110 -23.35 7.35 -9.43
C LYS A 110 -22.13 8.25 -9.32
N LYS A 111 -22.14 9.38 -10.03
CA LYS A 111 -21.05 10.39 -9.95
C LYS A 111 -20.89 10.97 -8.54
N GLU A 112 -21.94 10.98 -7.71
CA GLU A 112 -21.91 11.45 -6.32
C GLU A 112 -21.30 10.43 -5.34
N ASP A 113 -20.99 9.21 -5.79
CA ASP A 113 -20.30 8.23 -4.96
C ASP A 113 -18.92 8.77 -4.52
N PRO A 114 -18.34 8.28 -3.39
CA PRO A 114 -17.09 8.81 -2.88
C PRO A 114 -15.95 8.78 -3.90
N VAL A 115 -15.03 9.74 -3.81
CA VAL A 115 -13.76 9.68 -4.52
C VAL A 115 -12.77 8.89 -3.66
N VAL A 116 -12.13 7.89 -4.26
CA VAL A 116 -11.15 7.01 -3.64
C VAL A 116 -9.84 7.12 -4.40
N ILE A 117 -8.75 7.43 -3.71
CA ILE A 117 -7.39 7.27 -4.26
C ILE A 117 -6.85 5.91 -3.84
N TRP A 118 -6.24 5.18 -4.78
CA TRP A 118 -5.46 3.98 -4.53
C TRP A 118 -3.97 4.27 -4.72
N LEU A 119 -3.18 3.85 -3.74
CA LEU A 119 -1.73 3.97 -3.72
C LEU A 119 -1.10 2.59 -3.57
N THR A 120 -0.42 2.11 -4.60
CA THR A 120 0.41 0.90 -4.49
C THR A 120 1.72 1.20 -3.76
N GLY A 121 2.25 0.20 -3.04
CA GLY A 121 3.47 0.29 -2.25
C GLY A 121 4.76 0.08 -3.04
N GLY A 122 5.56 -0.90 -2.61
CA GLY A 122 6.93 -1.15 -3.09
C GLY A 122 7.96 -0.83 -2.01
N PRO A 123 8.45 0.43 -1.88
CA PRO A 123 8.06 1.64 -2.62
C PRO A 123 8.51 1.61 -4.08
N GLY A 124 7.83 2.38 -4.92
CA GLY A 124 8.20 2.54 -6.32
C GLY A 124 7.40 1.68 -7.29
N CYS A 125 6.34 1.00 -6.85
CA CYS A 125 5.52 0.14 -7.70
C CYS A 125 4.30 0.88 -8.27
N GLY A 126 4.06 0.73 -9.58
CA GLY A 126 2.96 1.38 -10.29
C GLY A 126 1.58 0.97 -9.77
N SER A 127 0.65 1.93 -9.73
CA SER A 127 -0.72 1.67 -9.26
C SER A 127 -1.56 0.91 -10.31
N GLU A 128 -1.04 0.73 -11.53
CA GLU A 128 -1.61 -0.16 -12.54
C GLU A 128 -1.65 -1.62 -12.08
N LEU A 129 -0.74 -2.03 -11.17
CA LEU A 129 -0.77 -3.37 -10.58
C LEU A 129 -2.13 -3.64 -9.95
N ALA A 130 -2.59 -2.73 -9.09
CA ALA A 130 -3.88 -2.85 -8.45
C ALA A 130 -5.04 -2.67 -9.41
N LEU A 131 -4.88 -1.79 -10.41
CA LEU A 131 -5.87 -1.58 -11.45
C LEU A 131 -6.18 -2.88 -12.19
N PHE A 132 -5.16 -3.65 -12.58
CA PHE A 132 -5.35 -4.83 -13.45
C PHE A 132 -5.42 -6.18 -12.72
N PHE A 133 -4.89 -6.28 -11.50
CA PHE A 133 -4.87 -7.55 -10.75
C PHE A 133 -5.70 -7.54 -9.47
N GLU A 134 -6.10 -6.38 -8.97
CA GLU A 134 -6.76 -6.27 -7.67
C GLU A 134 -8.19 -5.74 -7.79
N ASN A 135 -8.34 -4.42 -7.88
CA ASN A 135 -9.61 -3.74 -7.63
C ASN A 135 -9.98 -2.70 -8.67
N GLY A 136 -9.24 -2.60 -9.77
CA GLY A 136 -9.67 -1.79 -10.89
C GLY A 136 -10.84 -2.40 -11.67
N PRO A 137 -11.35 -1.64 -12.66
CA PRO A 137 -12.52 -2.02 -13.45
C PRO A 137 -12.28 -3.21 -14.39
N PHE A 138 -11.03 -3.58 -14.66
CA PHE A 138 -10.68 -4.56 -15.68
C PHE A 138 -9.68 -5.60 -15.19
N HIS A 139 -9.73 -6.78 -15.81
CA HIS A 139 -8.70 -7.82 -15.76
C HIS A 139 -8.03 -7.93 -17.12
N ILE A 140 -6.72 -8.22 -17.13
CA ILE A 140 -6.01 -8.55 -18.36
C ILE A 140 -6.08 -10.06 -18.59
N THR A 141 -6.57 -10.46 -19.75
CA THR A 141 -6.63 -11.88 -20.14
C THR A 141 -5.28 -12.36 -20.71
N ASN A 142 -5.11 -13.67 -20.86
CA ASN A 142 -3.90 -14.27 -21.43
C ASN A 142 -3.59 -13.83 -22.87
N ASN A 143 -4.58 -13.36 -23.64
CA ASN A 143 -4.37 -12.85 -24.99
C ASN A 143 -4.11 -11.33 -25.04
N LEU A 144 -3.89 -10.71 -23.87
CA LEU A 144 -3.66 -9.28 -23.70
C LEU A 144 -4.87 -8.43 -24.16
N SER A 145 -6.09 -8.92 -23.91
CA SER A 145 -7.35 -8.17 -23.98
C SER A 145 -7.83 -7.81 -22.57
N LEU A 146 -8.86 -6.95 -22.49
CA LEU A 146 -9.47 -6.56 -21.23
C LEU A 146 -10.87 -7.17 -21.06
N GLU A 147 -11.14 -7.65 -19.85
CA GLU A 147 -12.44 -8.14 -19.39
C GLU A 147 -12.89 -7.39 -18.14
N TRP A 148 -14.21 -7.31 -17.91
CA TRP A 148 -14.75 -6.65 -16.73
C TRP A 148 -14.37 -7.33 -15.43
N ASN A 149 -13.96 -6.51 -14.47
CA ASN A 149 -13.96 -6.89 -13.08
C ASN A 149 -15.36 -6.67 -12.48
N ASN A 150 -16.09 -7.76 -12.22
CA ASN A 150 -17.39 -7.72 -11.55
C ASN A 150 -17.31 -7.31 -10.07
N TYR A 151 -16.10 -7.13 -9.54
CA TYR A 151 -15.85 -6.73 -8.16
C TYR A 151 -14.91 -5.51 -8.06
N GLY A 152 -14.74 -4.77 -9.16
CA GLY A 152 -13.98 -3.52 -9.16
C GLY A 152 -14.53 -2.50 -8.17
N TRP A 153 -13.65 -1.72 -7.55
CA TRP A 153 -14.01 -0.73 -6.53
C TRP A 153 -14.75 0.49 -7.12
N ASP A 154 -14.71 0.65 -8.44
CA ASP A 154 -15.52 1.57 -9.22
C ASP A 154 -17.04 1.29 -9.09
N MET A 155 -17.45 0.09 -8.66
CA MET A 155 -18.85 -0.21 -8.30
C MET A 155 -19.34 0.48 -7.01
N ALA A 156 -18.47 1.19 -6.31
CA ALA A 156 -18.80 1.88 -5.06
C ALA A 156 -18.13 3.25 -4.92
N SER A 157 -17.34 3.68 -5.88
CA SER A 157 -16.55 4.91 -5.82
C SER A 157 -16.16 5.41 -7.21
N ASN A 158 -15.84 6.70 -7.30
CA ASN A 158 -14.98 7.23 -8.35
C ASN A 158 -13.53 6.97 -7.90
N ILE A 159 -12.77 6.15 -8.61
CA ILE A 159 -11.46 5.67 -8.16
C ILE A 159 -10.33 6.23 -9.02
N MET A 160 -9.27 6.72 -8.39
CA MET A 160 -8.01 7.10 -9.05
C MET A 160 -6.87 6.19 -8.62
N PHE A 161 -6.08 5.74 -9.59
CA PHE A 161 -4.82 5.03 -9.41
C PHE A 161 -3.70 6.00 -9.74
N VAL A 162 -2.81 6.27 -8.79
CA VAL A 162 -1.77 7.28 -8.94
C VAL A 162 -0.40 6.64 -8.84
N ASP A 163 0.44 6.89 -9.84
CA ASP A 163 1.82 6.45 -9.84
C ASP A 163 2.66 7.41 -9.00
N GLN A 164 3.14 6.89 -7.88
CA GLN A 164 3.91 7.67 -6.92
C GLN A 164 4.95 6.78 -6.23
N PRO A 165 6.05 7.37 -5.74
CA PRO A 165 6.57 8.73 -6.02
C PRO A 165 6.95 8.97 -7.50
N THR A 166 7.47 10.16 -7.82
CA THR A 166 8.08 10.41 -9.14
C THR A 166 9.16 9.37 -9.45
N GLY A 167 9.11 8.80 -10.65
CA GLY A 167 9.98 7.71 -11.10
C GLY A 167 9.32 6.32 -11.02
N THR A 168 8.08 6.23 -10.55
CA THR A 168 7.27 5.01 -10.48
C THR A 168 6.35 4.87 -11.69
N GLY A 169 6.26 3.68 -12.29
CA GLY A 169 5.33 3.41 -13.39
C GLY A 169 5.51 4.38 -14.56
N PHE A 170 4.46 5.10 -14.93
CA PHE A 170 4.53 6.17 -15.93
C PHE A 170 4.89 7.55 -15.34
N SER A 171 4.93 7.73 -14.02
CA SER A 171 5.43 8.98 -13.41
C SER A 171 6.93 9.13 -13.61
N TYR A 172 7.37 10.23 -14.20
CA TYR A 172 8.78 10.41 -14.61
C TYR A 172 9.35 11.77 -14.23
N THR A 173 10.68 11.91 -14.33
CA THR A 173 11.40 13.19 -14.32
C THR A 173 12.42 13.21 -15.47
N ALA A 174 12.59 14.34 -16.14
CA ALA A 174 13.54 14.47 -17.24
C ALA A 174 14.98 14.59 -16.70
N ASN A 175 15.68 13.46 -16.58
CA ASN A 175 17.10 13.38 -16.20
C ASN A 175 17.46 13.99 -14.84
N ASN A 176 16.52 14.08 -13.90
CA ASN A 176 16.76 14.73 -12.62
C ASN A 176 16.43 13.86 -11.43
N THR A 177 17.42 13.09 -10.97
CA THR A 177 17.27 12.23 -9.79
C THR A 177 16.98 13.02 -8.51
N SER A 178 17.22 14.34 -8.45
CA SER A 178 16.83 15.17 -7.31
C SER A 178 15.31 15.35 -7.17
N ASP A 179 14.55 15.05 -8.22
CA ASP A 179 13.08 15.08 -8.17
C ASP A 179 12.50 13.78 -7.57
N ILE A 180 13.30 12.71 -7.41
CA ILE A 180 12.87 11.49 -6.73
C ILE A 180 12.84 11.75 -5.22
N ARG A 181 11.67 11.57 -4.61
CA ARG A 181 11.48 11.75 -3.17
C ARG A 181 12.15 10.61 -2.38
N SER A 182 12.61 10.95 -1.18
CA SER A 182 13.30 10.03 -0.25
C SER A 182 12.64 9.95 1.13
N ASP A 183 11.53 10.67 1.31
CA ASP A 183 10.78 10.72 2.57
C ASP A 183 9.27 10.92 2.35
N GLU A 184 8.50 10.60 3.40
CA GLU A 184 7.05 10.74 3.46
C GLU A 184 6.57 12.18 3.32
N VAL A 185 7.38 13.16 3.72
CA VAL A 185 7.03 14.58 3.69
C VAL A 185 6.98 15.10 2.26
N GLY A 186 8.00 14.81 1.46
CA GLY A 186 8.03 15.17 0.05
C GLY A 186 6.89 14.50 -0.71
N ILE A 187 6.66 13.21 -0.46
CA ILE A 187 5.61 12.44 -1.14
C ILE A 187 4.21 12.95 -0.79
N SER A 188 3.95 13.20 0.49
CA SER A 188 2.63 13.70 0.92
C SER A 188 2.34 15.11 0.40
N ASN A 189 3.36 15.97 0.25
CA ASN A 189 3.22 17.26 -0.40
C ASN A 189 2.92 17.13 -1.91
N ASP A 190 3.66 16.28 -2.63
CA ASP A 190 3.42 16.05 -4.07
C ASP A 190 2.00 15.50 -4.33
N LEU A 191 1.56 14.54 -3.51
CA LEU A 191 0.21 13.99 -3.58
C LEU A 191 -0.86 15.02 -3.18
N TYR A 192 -0.59 15.88 -2.21
CA TYR A 192 -1.51 16.97 -1.85
C TYR A 192 -1.65 17.98 -2.98
N ASP A 193 -0.54 18.42 -3.57
CA ASP A 193 -0.52 19.34 -4.72
C ASP A 193 -1.26 18.75 -5.92
N PHE A 194 -1.04 17.47 -6.20
CA PHE A 194 -1.81 16.71 -7.19
C PHE A 194 -3.32 16.77 -6.91
N LEU A 195 -3.74 16.46 -5.68
CA LEU A 195 -5.17 16.48 -5.33
C LEU A 195 -5.76 17.90 -5.41
N GLN A 196 -5.00 18.93 -5.04
CA GLN A 196 -5.41 20.32 -5.19
C GLN A 196 -5.65 20.67 -6.66
N ALA A 197 -4.77 20.23 -7.56
CA ALA A 197 -4.94 20.42 -8.99
C ALA A 197 -6.11 19.59 -9.54
N PHE A 198 -6.26 18.34 -9.09
CA PHE A 198 -7.35 17.45 -9.52
C PHE A 198 -8.71 18.03 -9.17
N PHE A 199 -8.93 18.44 -7.91
CA PHE A 199 -10.21 19.02 -7.51
C PHE A 199 -10.47 20.41 -8.08
N LYS A 200 -9.43 21.12 -8.55
CA LYS A 200 -9.57 22.37 -9.28
C LYS A 200 -10.04 22.14 -10.72
N GLU A 201 -9.47 21.15 -11.40
CA GLU A 201 -9.85 20.76 -12.76
C GLU A 201 -11.22 20.07 -12.77
N HIS A 202 -11.52 19.29 -11.73
CA HIS A 202 -12.75 18.52 -11.59
C HIS A 202 -13.60 18.96 -10.38
N PRO A 203 -14.14 20.19 -10.37
CA PRO A 203 -14.84 20.76 -9.21
C PRO A 203 -16.13 20.00 -8.84
N GLN A 204 -16.70 19.22 -9.76
CA GLN A 204 -17.83 18.33 -9.49
C GLN A 204 -17.49 17.30 -8.41
N PHE A 205 -16.26 16.78 -8.38
CA PHE A 205 -15.82 15.77 -7.42
C PHE A 205 -15.33 16.35 -6.09
N ALA A 206 -15.03 17.65 -6.02
CA ALA A 206 -14.65 18.32 -4.76
C ALA A 206 -15.78 18.28 -3.71
N LYS A 207 -17.03 18.07 -4.14
CA LYS A 207 -18.18 17.93 -3.26
C LYS A 207 -18.30 16.54 -2.65
N ASN A 208 -17.65 15.53 -3.23
CA ASN A 208 -17.78 14.13 -2.84
C ASN A 208 -16.99 13.87 -1.56
N LYS A 209 -17.32 12.78 -0.86
CA LYS A 209 -16.48 12.30 0.26
C LYS A 209 -15.18 11.75 -0.33
N PHE A 210 -14.05 12.06 0.28
CA PHE A 210 -12.75 11.58 -0.16
C PHE A 210 -12.20 10.51 0.80
N TYR A 211 -11.64 9.44 0.25
CA TYR A 211 -10.98 8.38 0.99
C TYR A 211 -9.63 8.03 0.38
N ILE A 212 -8.65 7.75 1.22
CA ILE A 212 -7.31 7.32 0.80
C ILE A 212 -7.19 5.83 1.05
N THR A 213 -6.75 5.07 0.06
CA THR A 213 -6.62 3.62 0.14
C THR A 213 -5.32 3.17 -0.53
N GLY A 214 -4.88 1.96 -0.21
CA GLY A 214 -3.67 1.40 -0.78
C GLY A 214 -3.12 0.27 0.07
N GLU A 215 -1.99 -0.27 -0.36
CA GLU A 215 -1.44 -1.51 0.19
C GLU A 215 0.07 -1.46 0.43
N SER A 216 0.56 -2.33 1.32
CA SER A 216 1.99 -2.60 1.49
C SER A 216 2.75 -1.37 2.01
N TYR A 217 3.78 -0.91 1.31
CA TYR A 217 4.48 0.32 1.65
C TYR A 217 3.58 1.58 1.64
N ALA A 218 2.38 1.52 1.04
CA ALA A 218 1.39 2.58 1.22
C ALA A 218 0.93 2.74 2.68
N GLY A 219 1.23 1.78 3.56
CA GLY A 219 1.15 1.98 5.01
C GLY A 219 2.02 3.15 5.54
N HIS A 220 2.99 3.63 4.76
CA HIS A 220 3.70 4.89 4.99
C HIS A 220 3.03 6.07 4.27
N PHE A 221 2.72 5.91 2.98
CA PHE A 221 2.15 6.97 2.15
C PHE A 221 0.79 7.48 2.65
N ILE A 222 -0.07 6.56 3.07
CA ILE A 222 -1.47 6.85 3.42
C ILE A 222 -1.56 7.70 4.70
N PRO A 223 -0.93 7.34 5.84
CA PRO A 223 -0.95 8.20 7.02
C PRO A 223 -0.30 9.56 6.77
N ALA A 224 0.78 9.62 5.98
CA ALA A 224 1.45 10.86 5.64
C ALA A 224 0.53 11.80 4.83
N LEU A 225 -0.09 11.30 3.76
CA LEU A 225 -1.05 12.08 2.96
C LEU A 225 -2.30 12.47 3.77
N ALA A 226 -2.86 11.55 4.56
CA ALA A 226 -4.01 11.84 5.40
C ALA A 226 -3.73 12.99 6.39
N THR A 227 -2.54 12.96 7.01
CA THR A 227 -2.06 14.01 7.91
C THR A 227 -1.88 15.34 7.17
N ARG A 228 -1.26 15.32 5.98
CA ARG A 228 -1.04 16.52 5.17
C ARG A 228 -2.35 17.19 4.73
N ILE A 229 -3.32 16.41 4.26
CA ILE A 229 -4.66 16.91 3.90
C ILE A 229 -5.37 17.49 5.12
N HIS A 230 -5.30 16.80 6.26
CA HIS A 230 -5.92 17.26 7.51
C HIS A 230 -5.34 18.60 7.98
N GLN A 231 -4.02 18.76 7.93
CA GLN A 231 -3.33 20.01 8.24
C GLN A 231 -3.73 21.12 7.26
N GLY A 232 -3.71 20.85 5.94
CA GLY A 232 -4.13 21.82 4.92
C GLY A 232 -5.57 22.27 5.11
N ASN A 233 -6.49 21.34 5.40
CA ASN A 233 -7.88 21.64 5.71
C ASN A 233 -8.04 22.52 6.96
N LYS A 234 -7.28 22.25 8.04
CA LYS A 234 -7.31 23.08 9.27
C LYS A 234 -6.75 24.47 9.03
N ALA A 235 -5.70 24.57 8.22
CA ALA A 235 -5.08 25.82 7.82
C ALA A 235 -5.89 26.61 6.76
N LYS A 236 -6.97 26.01 6.22
CA LYS A 236 -7.74 26.54 5.08
C LYS A 236 -6.87 26.79 3.84
N GLU A 237 -5.90 25.91 3.63
CA GLU A 237 -5.03 25.89 2.47
C GLU A 237 -5.77 25.28 1.27
N GLY A 238 -5.79 25.99 0.15
CA GLY A 238 -6.35 25.51 -1.10
C GLY A 238 -7.84 25.13 -1.06
N ILE A 239 -8.23 24.20 -1.93
CA ILE A 239 -9.55 23.57 -1.96
C ILE A 239 -9.67 22.62 -0.77
N HIS A 240 -10.73 22.79 0.02
CA HIS A 240 -11.04 21.90 1.13
C HIS A 240 -11.40 20.50 0.64
N ILE A 241 -10.54 19.52 0.94
CA ILE A 241 -10.75 18.12 0.57
C ILE A 241 -11.59 17.45 1.66
N LYS A 242 -12.76 16.90 1.30
CA LYS A 242 -13.66 16.25 2.27
C LYS A 242 -13.19 14.86 2.69
N LEU A 243 -11.99 14.77 3.27
CA LEU A 243 -11.42 13.54 3.82
C LEU A 243 -12.37 12.96 4.87
N LYS A 244 -12.82 11.71 4.65
CA LYS A 244 -13.72 10.98 5.57
C LYS A 244 -13.10 9.73 6.17
N GLY A 245 -12.03 9.22 5.58
CA GLY A 245 -11.29 8.12 6.13
C GLY A 245 -10.16 7.66 5.24
N PHE A 246 -9.35 6.74 5.76
CA PHE A 246 -8.36 6.03 4.98
C PHE A 246 -8.31 4.55 5.36
N ALA A 247 -7.96 3.70 4.38
CA ALA A 247 -7.84 2.27 4.56
C ALA A 247 -6.44 1.79 4.15
N ILE A 248 -5.80 1.01 5.01
CA ILE A 248 -4.45 0.45 4.78
C ILE A 248 -4.58 -1.07 4.68
N GLY A 249 -4.35 -1.61 3.49
CA GLY A 249 -4.26 -3.04 3.25
C GLY A 249 -2.86 -3.54 3.51
N ASN A 250 -2.71 -4.64 4.25
CA ASN A 250 -1.45 -5.37 4.43
C ASN A 250 -0.25 -4.42 4.53
N GLY A 251 -0.35 -3.39 5.39
CA GLY A 251 0.53 -2.23 5.30
C GLY A 251 1.76 -2.37 6.19
N LEU A 252 2.87 -1.73 5.81
CA LEU A 252 3.97 -1.42 6.70
C LEU A 252 3.74 -0.01 7.25
N THR A 253 3.48 0.15 8.55
CA THR A 253 3.12 1.44 9.19
C THR A 253 3.88 1.67 10.49
N ASN A 254 4.07 0.64 11.31
CA ASN A 254 4.91 0.69 12.51
C ASN A 254 5.88 -0.51 12.49
N PRO A 255 7.04 -0.36 11.80
CA PRO A 255 8.02 -1.44 11.64
C PRO A 255 8.50 -2.03 12.96
N GLU A 256 8.67 -1.21 14.01
CA GLU A 256 9.12 -1.70 15.32
C GLU A 256 8.18 -2.77 15.91
N ILE A 257 6.86 -2.50 15.88
CA ILE A 257 5.87 -3.45 16.39
C ILE A 257 5.66 -4.60 15.41
N GLN A 258 5.61 -4.31 14.11
CA GLN A 258 5.35 -5.31 13.08
C GLN A 258 6.47 -6.32 12.95
N TYR A 259 7.75 -5.91 13.02
CA TYR A 259 8.84 -6.87 12.93
C TYR A 259 8.84 -7.88 14.08
N ARG A 260 8.45 -7.46 15.29
CA ARG A 260 8.33 -8.39 16.42
C ARG A 260 7.26 -9.47 16.23
N SER A 261 6.32 -9.35 15.27
CA SER A 261 5.30 -10.37 15.04
C SER A 261 5.81 -11.56 14.21
N TYR A 262 6.86 -11.40 13.41
CA TYR A 262 7.40 -12.50 12.59
C TYR A 262 7.78 -13.70 13.43
N THR A 263 8.54 -13.49 14.51
CA THR A 263 8.97 -14.57 15.40
C THR A 263 7.79 -15.39 15.90
N PHE A 264 6.68 -14.74 16.25
CA PHE A 264 5.46 -15.44 16.67
C PHE A 264 4.82 -16.23 15.52
N ILE A 265 4.74 -15.67 14.32
CA ILE A 265 4.16 -16.36 13.16
C ILE A 265 4.99 -17.58 12.79
N TYR A 266 6.31 -17.45 12.68
CA TYR A 266 7.19 -18.56 12.34
C TYR A 266 7.15 -19.68 13.39
N MET A 267 7.04 -19.36 14.67
CA MET A 267 6.86 -20.36 15.73
C MET A 267 5.50 -21.09 15.62
N ASN A 268 4.41 -20.36 15.36
CA ASN A 268 3.07 -20.95 15.28
C ASN A 268 2.86 -21.78 14.02
N LEU A 269 3.43 -21.37 12.89
CA LEU A 269 3.39 -22.13 11.63
C LEU A 269 4.39 -23.30 11.60
N GLN A 270 5.15 -23.49 12.68
CA GLN A 270 6.18 -24.51 12.81
C GLN A 270 7.26 -24.48 11.71
N LEU A 271 7.42 -23.35 11.02
CA LEU A 271 8.43 -23.17 9.97
C LEU A 271 9.88 -23.18 10.52
N LEU A 272 10.04 -23.13 11.85
CA LEU A 272 11.34 -23.13 12.52
C LEU A 272 11.83 -24.53 12.97
N TYR A 273 11.25 -25.61 12.44
CA TYR A 273 11.54 -26.99 12.88
C TYR A 273 13.03 -27.42 12.87
N HIS A 274 13.93 -26.67 12.22
CA HIS A 274 15.35 -27.00 12.10
C HIS A 274 16.32 -26.05 12.82
N TYR A 275 15.84 -25.01 13.52
CA TYR A 275 16.74 -24.10 14.24
C TYR A 275 16.77 -24.47 15.73
N PRO A 276 17.91 -24.95 16.27
CA PRO A 276 18.03 -25.16 17.71
C PRO A 276 17.75 -23.85 18.44
N LEU A 277 17.22 -23.92 19.66
CA LEU A 277 16.90 -22.79 20.54
C LEU A 277 18.12 -21.86 20.75
N ILE A 278 18.35 -20.98 19.79
CA ILE A 278 19.31 -19.88 19.86
C ILE A 278 18.51 -18.66 20.34
N ASN A 279 19.15 -17.82 21.17
CA ASN A 279 18.61 -16.62 21.81
C ASN A 279 17.51 -15.91 20.98
N HIS A 280 16.44 -15.47 21.64
CA HIS A 280 15.25 -14.82 21.02
C HIS A 280 15.56 -13.75 19.97
N MET A 281 16.70 -13.07 20.07
CA MET A 281 17.15 -12.02 19.14
C MET A 281 17.81 -12.59 17.87
N GLU A 282 18.50 -13.73 17.97
CA GLU A 282 19.13 -14.42 16.83
C GLU A 282 18.09 -15.18 16.00
N LEU A 283 17.05 -15.71 16.65
CA LEU A 283 15.87 -16.29 15.99
C LEU A 283 15.09 -15.25 15.15
N HIS A 284 15.07 -13.98 15.59
CA HIS A 284 14.46 -12.89 14.83
C HIS A 284 15.22 -12.61 13.52
N CYS A 285 16.55 -12.53 13.59
CA CYS A 285 17.38 -12.38 12.41
C CYS A 285 17.36 -13.62 11.52
N GLN A 286 17.45 -14.83 12.10
CA GLN A 286 17.42 -16.08 11.34
C GLN A 286 16.08 -16.32 10.65
N ALA A 287 14.94 -16.00 11.27
CA ALA A 287 13.64 -16.11 10.62
C ALA A 287 13.48 -15.13 9.44
N LEU A 288 14.04 -13.92 9.54
CA LEU A 288 14.14 -12.98 8.43
C LEU A 288 15.08 -13.51 7.32
N MET A 289 16.22 -14.11 7.71
CA MET A 289 17.26 -14.62 6.81
C MET A 289 16.95 -15.98 6.18
N ALA A 290 16.06 -16.78 6.77
CA ALA A 290 15.89 -18.19 6.43
C ALA A 290 14.99 -18.44 5.23
N GLU A 291 13.89 -17.69 5.01
CA GLU A 291 12.94 -18.02 3.93
C GLU A 291 12.22 -16.78 3.38
N LYS A 292 12.00 -16.79 2.06
CA LYS A 292 11.35 -15.73 1.25
C LYS A 292 10.09 -15.20 1.93
N LEU A 293 10.04 -13.90 2.22
CA LEU A 293 8.81 -13.24 2.68
C LEU A 293 7.72 -13.40 1.61
N SER A 294 6.86 -14.39 1.79
CA SER A 294 5.81 -14.72 0.83
C SER A 294 4.63 -13.78 0.96
N TYR A 295 4.10 -13.34 -0.18
CA TYR A 295 2.81 -12.66 -0.27
C TYR A 295 1.63 -13.59 0.05
N ASP A 296 1.79 -14.91 -0.08
CA ASP A 296 0.81 -15.88 0.40
C ASP A 296 1.54 -17.17 0.77
N ILE A 297 1.60 -17.49 2.06
CA ILE A 297 2.31 -18.69 2.55
C ILE A 297 1.75 -20.01 2.00
N ARG A 298 0.55 -20.00 1.42
CA ARG A 298 -0.08 -21.17 0.80
C ARG A 298 0.41 -21.38 -0.63
N LYS A 299 0.95 -20.34 -1.29
CA LYS A 299 1.40 -20.38 -2.69
C LYS A 299 2.89 -20.70 -2.75
N LYS A 300 3.28 -21.59 -3.68
CA LYS A 300 4.69 -21.88 -3.95
C LYS A 300 5.23 -20.82 -4.89
N CYS A 301 6.21 -20.03 -4.43
CA CYS A 301 6.93 -19.10 -5.30
C CYS A 301 7.90 -19.89 -6.20
N ILE A 302 7.99 -19.54 -7.49
CA ILE A 302 8.79 -20.30 -8.46
C ILE A 302 10.28 -20.00 -8.22
N ALA A 303 11.08 -21.03 -7.95
CA ALA A 303 12.46 -20.92 -7.47
C ALA A 303 13.47 -20.31 -8.47
N THR A 304 13.11 -20.08 -9.73
CA THR A 304 14.02 -19.52 -10.72
C THR A 304 14.12 -18.00 -10.65
N ASN A 305 13.08 -17.31 -10.17
CA ASN A 305 13.02 -15.85 -10.05
C ASN A 305 12.48 -15.37 -8.69
N ASP A 306 12.10 -16.28 -7.78
CA ASP A 306 11.48 -16.03 -6.46
C ASP A 306 10.10 -15.34 -6.49
N ASP A 307 9.53 -15.13 -7.68
CA ASP A 307 8.20 -14.56 -7.88
C ASP A 307 7.07 -15.43 -7.30
N CYS A 308 6.26 -14.85 -6.43
CA CYS A 308 5.02 -15.46 -5.92
C CYS A 308 3.79 -15.08 -6.77
N TYR A 309 3.91 -14.07 -7.64
CA TYR A 309 2.88 -13.58 -8.56
C TYR A 309 3.54 -13.15 -9.89
N ASP A 310 2.90 -13.45 -11.04
CA ASP A 310 3.38 -13.07 -12.37
C ASP A 310 2.62 -11.85 -12.90
N PHE A 311 3.30 -10.70 -12.93
CA PHE A 311 2.75 -9.45 -13.48
C PHE A 311 3.21 -9.16 -14.92
N SER A 312 3.88 -10.11 -15.58
CA SER A 312 4.46 -9.90 -16.92
C SER A 312 3.40 -9.59 -17.98
N THR A 313 2.18 -10.10 -17.81
CA THR A 313 1.03 -9.79 -18.67
C THR A 313 0.68 -8.30 -18.64
N MET A 314 0.71 -7.66 -17.48
CA MET A 314 0.50 -6.21 -17.36
C MET A 314 1.64 -5.43 -18.02
N VAL A 315 2.89 -5.79 -17.74
CA VAL A 315 4.05 -5.11 -18.33
C VAL A 315 4.02 -5.21 -19.86
N LYS A 316 3.69 -6.38 -20.41
CA LYS A 316 3.51 -6.59 -21.86
C LYS A 316 2.35 -5.77 -22.42
N PHE A 317 1.22 -5.72 -21.71
CA PHE A 317 0.04 -4.97 -22.15
C PHE A 317 0.32 -3.46 -22.19
N LEU A 318 0.85 -2.90 -21.10
CA LEU A 318 1.09 -1.46 -20.96
C LEU A 318 2.20 -0.95 -21.89
N ASN A 319 3.13 -1.81 -22.30
CA ASN A 319 4.17 -1.45 -23.28
C ASN A 319 3.73 -1.58 -24.75
N LYS A 320 2.53 -2.09 -25.05
CA LYS A 320 1.99 -2.06 -26.42
C LYS A 320 1.89 -0.60 -26.87
N GLU A 321 2.37 -0.31 -28.08
CA GLU A 321 2.30 1.03 -28.67
C GLU A 321 0.87 1.59 -28.67
N LEU A 322 -0.12 0.79 -29.05
CA LEU A 322 -1.53 1.20 -29.03
C LEU A 322 -2.01 1.59 -27.62
N VAL A 323 -1.57 0.89 -26.58
CA VAL A 323 -1.94 1.20 -25.19
C VAL A 323 -1.24 2.48 -24.74
N ARG A 324 0.07 2.62 -24.99
CA ARG A 324 0.80 3.85 -24.65
C ARG A 324 0.25 5.09 -25.38
N ASN A 325 -0.09 4.93 -26.65
CA ASN A 325 -0.75 5.97 -27.44
C ASN A 325 -2.13 6.31 -26.86
N ALA A 326 -2.93 5.31 -26.49
CA ALA A 326 -4.22 5.51 -25.84
C ALA A 326 -4.10 6.26 -24.51
N LEU A 327 -3.09 5.94 -23.69
CA LEU A 327 -2.83 6.60 -22.40
C LEU A 327 -2.14 7.97 -22.55
N GLY A 328 -1.47 8.22 -23.67
CA GLY A 328 -0.76 9.49 -23.92
C GLY A 328 0.55 9.61 -23.15
N VAL A 329 1.17 8.48 -22.87
CA VAL A 329 2.44 8.38 -22.13
C VAL A 329 3.67 8.43 -23.05
N GLY A 330 3.45 8.66 -24.35
CA GLY A 330 4.53 8.75 -25.35
C GLY A 330 5.36 7.47 -25.42
N ASN A 331 6.68 7.64 -25.46
CA ASN A 331 7.64 6.54 -25.58
C ASN A 331 8.17 6.01 -24.24
N ILE A 332 7.59 6.45 -23.11
CA ILE A 332 7.96 5.95 -21.79
C ILE A 332 7.77 4.42 -21.75
N THR A 333 8.73 3.72 -21.17
CA THR A 333 8.63 2.26 -21.03
C THR A 333 8.01 1.98 -19.68
N PHE A 334 6.92 1.22 -19.65
CA PHE A 334 6.32 0.85 -18.39
C PHE A 334 7.16 -0.21 -17.69
N VAL A 335 7.49 0.04 -16.43
CA VAL A 335 8.13 -0.91 -15.52
C VAL A 335 7.26 -1.04 -14.27
N SER A 336 7.14 -2.26 -13.74
CA SER A 336 6.23 -2.51 -12.61
C SER A 336 6.67 -1.82 -11.33
N CYS A 337 7.97 -1.84 -11.02
CA CYS A 337 8.54 -1.11 -9.89
C CYS A 337 9.90 -0.49 -10.22
N SER A 338 10.16 0.65 -9.60
CA SER A 338 11.32 1.50 -9.87
C SER A 338 12.42 1.33 -8.84
N GLY A 339 13.57 0.81 -9.27
CA GLY A 339 14.73 0.55 -8.42
C GLY A 339 15.29 1.82 -7.79
N PRO A 340 15.46 2.91 -8.57
CA PRO A 340 15.88 4.19 -8.02
C PRO A 340 14.95 4.75 -6.94
N VAL A 341 13.63 4.62 -7.11
CA VAL A 341 12.65 5.06 -6.10
C VAL A 341 12.75 4.19 -4.85
N TYR A 342 12.89 2.88 -5.03
CA TYR A 342 13.09 1.95 -3.93
C TYR A 342 14.32 2.34 -3.08
N GLU A 343 15.46 2.56 -3.73
CA GLU A 343 16.69 2.95 -3.05
C GLU A 343 16.60 4.31 -2.36
N ALA A 344 15.94 5.28 -2.98
CA ALA A 344 15.74 6.61 -2.39
C ALA A 344 14.91 6.55 -1.09
N MET A 345 13.91 5.68 -1.04
CA MET A 345 13.00 5.53 0.10
C MET A 345 13.52 4.62 1.21
N ARG A 346 14.72 4.04 1.06
CA ARG A 346 15.28 3.08 2.02
C ARG A 346 15.42 3.64 3.44
N THR A 347 15.68 4.94 3.57
CA THR A 347 15.82 5.59 4.90
C THR A 347 14.48 5.83 5.59
N ASP A 348 13.39 5.88 4.83
CA ASP A 348 12.03 6.07 5.33
C ASP A 348 11.44 4.78 5.91
N TRP A 349 11.95 3.62 5.45
CA TRP A 349 11.45 2.28 5.76
C TRP A 349 11.29 1.94 7.26
N ALA A 350 12.14 2.48 8.12
CA ALA A 350 12.11 2.18 9.56
C ALA A 350 11.21 3.14 10.36
N LYS A 351 10.60 4.14 9.72
CA LYS A 351 9.81 5.16 10.41
C LYS A 351 8.47 4.62 10.89
N ASN A 352 8.00 5.18 12.00
CA ASN A 352 6.67 4.90 12.54
C ASN A 352 5.68 5.96 12.02
N LEU A 353 4.84 5.58 11.06
CA LEU A 353 3.85 6.46 10.43
C LEU A 353 2.49 6.41 11.14
N ALA A 354 2.36 5.63 12.22
CA ALA A 354 1.16 5.63 13.04
C ALA A 354 1.03 6.91 13.90
N VAL A 355 2.11 7.68 14.08
CA VAL A 355 2.16 8.84 15.00
C VAL A 355 1.18 9.97 14.66
N GLY A 356 0.83 10.14 13.37
CA GLY A 356 -0.15 11.15 12.93
C GLY A 356 -1.61 10.71 13.08
N ILE A 357 -1.86 9.40 13.23
CA ILE A 357 -3.20 8.82 13.21
C ILE A 357 -4.09 9.28 14.39
N PRO A 358 -3.60 9.42 15.64
CA PRO A 358 -4.45 9.83 16.76
C PRO A 358 -5.20 11.14 16.51
N ALA A 359 -4.52 12.18 15.99
CA ALA A 359 -5.15 13.46 15.69
C ALA A 359 -6.26 13.35 14.62
N LEU A 360 -6.12 12.40 13.69
CA LEU A 360 -7.14 12.11 12.67
C LEU A 360 -8.36 11.42 13.30
N LEU A 361 -8.13 10.47 14.22
CA LEU A 361 -9.20 9.77 14.94
C LEU A 361 -10.01 10.71 15.82
N GLU A 362 -9.35 11.65 16.53
CA GLU A 362 -10.04 12.64 17.37
C GLU A 362 -10.99 13.55 16.56
N ASP A 363 -10.63 13.85 15.32
CA ASP A 363 -11.48 14.63 14.40
C ASP A 363 -12.49 13.75 13.61
N GLY A 364 -12.64 12.48 13.99
CA GLY A 364 -13.64 11.55 13.44
C GLY A 364 -13.32 11.02 12.04
N ILE A 365 -12.06 11.15 11.58
CA ILE A 365 -11.60 10.51 10.35
C ILE A 365 -11.54 9.00 10.57
N LYS A 366 -12.26 8.24 9.73
CA LYS A 366 -12.32 6.78 9.87
C LYS A 366 -11.01 6.12 9.43
N VAL A 367 -10.56 5.14 10.18
CA VAL A 367 -9.35 4.37 9.87
C VAL A 367 -9.72 2.89 9.80
N LEU A 368 -9.46 2.29 8.65
CA LEU A 368 -9.55 0.85 8.46
C LEU A 368 -8.15 0.29 8.20
N VAL A 369 -7.71 -0.64 9.03
CA VAL A 369 -6.54 -1.47 8.72
C VAL A 369 -7.05 -2.85 8.41
N TYR A 370 -6.77 -3.37 7.22
CA TYR A 370 -7.14 -4.71 6.85
C TYR A 370 -5.90 -5.50 6.45
N ALA A 371 -5.88 -6.80 6.76
CA ALA A 371 -4.75 -7.65 6.43
C ALA A 371 -5.23 -9.07 6.09
N GLY A 372 -4.71 -9.61 4.99
CA GLY A 372 -4.93 -11.01 4.63
C GLY A 372 -4.32 -11.97 5.66
N GLU A 373 -5.06 -13.04 5.94
CA GLU A 373 -4.69 -14.06 6.92
C GLU A 373 -3.36 -14.77 6.61
N TYR A 374 -3.02 -14.91 5.34
CA TYR A 374 -1.89 -15.69 4.85
C TYR A 374 -0.73 -14.85 4.30
N ASP A 375 -0.79 -13.53 4.45
CA ASP A 375 0.34 -12.65 4.14
C ASP A 375 1.44 -12.77 5.21
N LEU A 376 2.67 -13.04 4.78
CA LEU A 376 3.83 -12.99 5.64
C LEU A 376 4.51 -11.61 5.56
N MET A 377 4.57 -11.00 4.38
CA MET A 377 5.28 -9.74 4.12
C MET A 377 4.79 -8.58 4.99
N CYS A 378 3.49 -8.43 5.20
CA CYS A 378 2.93 -7.42 6.09
C CYS A 378 1.83 -8.04 6.96
N ASN A 379 2.23 -9.10 7.67
CA ASN A 379 1.34 -10.01 8.34
C ASN A 379 0.26 -9.35 9.24
N TRP A 380 -0.90 -10.01 9.29
CA TRP A 380 -2.06 -9.54 10.02
C TRP A 380 -1.82 -9.35 11.53
N LEU A 381 -0.94 -10.16 12.13
CA LEU A 381 -0.65 -10.08 13.56
C LEU A 381 0.10 -8.79 13.91
N GLY A 382 1.10 -8.43 13.11
CA GLY A 382 1.85 -7.18 13.26
C GLY A 382 0.93 -5.98 13.06
N ASN A 383 0.11 -6.03 12.01
CA ASN A 383 -0.91 -5.00 11.76
C ASN A 383 -1.92 -4.85 12.91
N SER A 384 -2.42 -5.97 13.43
CA SER A 384 -3.33 -5.96 14.59
C SER A 384 -2.69 -5.36 15.85
N ARG A 385 -1.42 -5.72 16.12
CA ARG A 385 -0.69 -5.29 17.31
C ARG A 385 -0.42 -3.78 17.32
N TRP A 386 0.01 -3.19 16.20
CA TRP A 386 0.26 -1.75 16.19
C TRP A 386 -1.04 -0.95 16.30
N VAL A 387 -2.14 -1.43 15.68
CA VAL A 387 -3.46 -0.81 15.82
C VAL A 387 -3.93 -0.84 17.27
N GLN A 388 -3.71 -1.95 17.97
CA GLN A 388 -4.04 -2.07 19.39
C GLN A 388 -3.16 -1.18 20.29
N ALA A 389 -1.88 -1.03 19.94
CA ALA A 389 -0.94 -0.19 20.68
C ALA A 389 -1.11 1.32 20.42
N LEU A 390 -1.96 1.72 19.48
CA LEU A 390 -2.17 3.12 19.15
C LEU A 390 -2.76 3.88 20.35
N GLU A 391 -2.09 4.94 20.77
CA GLU A 391 -2.54 5.80 21.87
C GLU A 391 -3.48 6.89 21.34
N TRP A 392 -4.74 6.85 21.76
CA TRP A 392 -5.80 7.83 21.42
C TRP A 392 -6.94 7.74 22.44
N SER A 393 -7.88 8.69 22.42
CA SER A 393 -8.94 8.80 23.44
C SER A 393 -9.83 7.54 23.57
N GLY A 394 -9.98 6.77 22.48
CA GLY A 394 -10.78 5.55 22.43
C GLY A 394 -9.99 4.24 22.60
N GLN A 395 -8.70 4.28 22.95
CA GLN A 395 -7.85 3.07 23.01
C GLN A 395 -8.41 2.00 23.96
N LYS A 396 -8.75 2.37 25.21
CA LYS A 396 -9.24 1.40 26.21
C LYS A 396 -10.52 0.70 25.76
N GLN A 397 -11.41 1.44 25.09
CA GLN A 397 -12.66 0.92 24.57
C GLN A 397 -12.43 0.07 23.32
N TYR A 398 -11.45 0.43 22.47
CA TYR A 398 -10.99 -0.43 21.40
C TYR A 398 -10.47 -1.75 21.94
N GLU A 399 -9.59 -1.74 22.94
CA GLU A 399 -9.07 -2.94 23.59
C GLU A 399 -10.17 -3.81 24.19
N ALA A 400 -11.14 -3.20 24.87
CA ALA A 400 -12.29 -3.89 25.45
C ALA A 400 -13.31 -4.39 24.40
N SER A 401 -13.24 -3.91 23.16
CA SER A 401 -14.21 -4.29 22.12
C SER A 401 -14.00 -5.75 21.68
N PRO A 402 -15.08 -6.52 21.48
CA PRO A 402 -14.98 -7.89 21.04
C PRO A 402 -14.52 -7.98 19.59
N THR A 403 -13.76 -9.02 19.27
CA THR A 403 -13.57 -9.45 17.88
C THR A 403 -14.85 -10.13 17.41
N VAL A 404 -15.39 -9.72 16.26
CA VAL A 404 -16.63 -10.24 15.71
C VAL A 404 -16.44 -10.71 14.25
N PRO A 405 -17.24 -11.69 13.79
CA PRO A 405 -17.20 -12.14 12.40
C PRO A 405 -17.59 -11.02 11.41
N PHE A 406 -16.78 -10.84 10.37
CA PHE A 406 -17.16 -10.12 9.16
C PHE A 406 -17.80 -11.11 8.18
N VAL A 407 -19.10 -10.95 7.92
CA VAL A 407 -19.86 -11.92 7.10
C VAL A 407 -20.22 -11.31 5.74
N VAL A 408 -19.88 -12.01 4.67
CA VAL A 408 -20.23 -11.69 3.27
C VAL A 408 -20.95 -12.90 2.70
N ASP A 409 -22.13 -12.67 2.09
CA ASP A 409 -22.95 -13.69 1.44
C ASP A 409 -23.23 -14.94 2.30
N GLY A 410 -23.42 -14.73 3.61
CA GLY A 410 -23.71 -15.80 4.58
C GLY A 410 -22.48 -16.54 5.11
N ALA A 411 -21.30 -16.31 4.55
CA ALA A 411 -20.04 -16.89 5.00
C ALA A 411 -19.21 -15.88 5.80
N GLU A 412 -18.50 -16.37 6.83
CA GLU A 412 -17.52 -15.54 7.52
C GLU A 412 -16.28 -15.35 6.62
N ALA A 413 -16.07 -14.10 6.23
CA ALA A 413 -15.02 -13.64 5.33
C ALA A 413 -13.85 -12.98 6.08
N GLY A 414 -13.92 -12.92 7.41
CA GLY A 414 -12.87 -12.34 8.24
C GLY A 414 -13.31 -12.09 9.68
N LEU A 415 -12.39 -11.55 10.46
CA LEU A 415 -12.59 -11.18 11.85
C LEU A 415 -12.25 -9.71 12.02
N LEU A 416 -13.18 -8.91 12.54
CA LEU A 416 -12.98 -7.49 12.78
C LEU A 416 -13.04 -7.14 14.25
N LYS A 417 -12.29 -6.11 14.63
CA LYS A 417 -12.36 -5.44 15.93
C LYS A 417 -12.49 -3.95 15.67
N SER A 418 -13.38 -3.27 16.38
CA SER A 418 -13.69 -1.86 16.08
C SER A 418 -14.15 -1.11 17.31
N HIS A 419 -13.74 0.16 17.39
CA HIS A 419 -14.31 1.12 18.32
C HIS A 419 -14.22 2.53 17.72
N GLY A 420 -15.33 3.28 17.78
CA GLY A 420 -15.39 4.62 17.21
C GLY A 420 -14.97 4.64 15.73
N PRO A 421 -14.03 5.52 15.34
CA PRO A 421 -13.54 5.60 13.96
C PRO A 421 -12.49 4.55 13.58
N LEU A 422 -11.97 3.74 14.52
CA LEU A 422 -10.88 2.79 14.28
C LEU A 422 -11.40 1.35 14.11
N THR A 423 -10.99 0.70 13.02
CA THR A 423 -11.28 -0.72 12.74
C THR A 423 -10.03 -1.45 12.28
N PHE A 424 -9.80 -2.64 12.85
CA PHE A 424 -8.94 -3.66 12.26
C PHE A 424 -9.79 -4.80 11.70
N LEU A 425 -9.43 -5.33 10.53
CA LEU A 425 -10.08 -6.49 9.89
C LEU A 425 -9.02 -7.48 9.39
N LYS A 426 -8.98 -8.68 9.98
CA LYS A 426 -8.28 -9.82 9.37
C LYS A 426 -9.18 -10.44 8.30
N VAL A 427 -8.73 -10.47 7.05
CA VAL A 427 -9.48 -11.04 5.92
C VAL A 427 -9.09 -12.50 5.76
N ARG A 428 -10.09 -13.39 5.80
CA ARG A 428 -9.89 -14.83 5.68
C ARG A 428 -9.48 -15.19 4.26
N ASP A 429 -8.66 -16.23 4.13
CA ASP A 429 -8.29 -16.83 2.84
C ASP A 429 -7.64 -15.86 1.82
N ALA A 430 -7.03 -14.78 2.29
CA ALA A 430 -6.29 -13.81 1.49
C ALA A 430 -4.81 -13.73 1.89
N GLY A 431 -3.94 -13.47 0.91
CA GLY A 431 -2.54 -13.13 1.08
C GLY A 431 -2.33 -11.61 1.14
N HIS A 432 -1.26 -11.13 0.51
CA HIS A 432 -0.85 -9.73 0.50
C HIS A 432 -1.86 -8.87 -0.26
N LEU A 433 -2.16 -9.26 -1.51
CA LEU A 433 -3.09 -8.59 -2.41
C LEU A 433 -4.54 -9.01 -2.11
N VAL A 434 -5.14 -8.47 -1.05
CA VAL A 434 -6.47 -8.89 -0.58
C VAL A 434 -7.56 -8.79 -1.66
N PRO A 435 -7.66 -7.71 -2.47
CA PRO A 435 -8.66 -7.65 -3.52
C PRO A 435 -8.44 -8.67 -4.64
N MET A 436 -7.21 -9.13 -4.87
CA MET A 436 -6.92 -10.20 -5.84
C MET A 436 -7.41 -11.55 -5.31
N ASP A 437 -7.11 -11.89 -4.06
CA ASP A 437 -7.44 -13.22 -3.50
C ASP A 437 -8.92 -13.33 -3.09
N GLN A 438 -9.53 -12.22 -2.66
CA GLN A 438 -10.91 -12.17 -2.16
C GLN A 438 -11.69 -10.96 -2.74
N PRO A 439 -11.93 -10.91 -4.06
CA PRO A 439 -12.45 -9.72 -4.75
C PRO A 439 -13.83 -9.27 -4.27
N ASN A 440 -14.78 -10.19 -4.14
CA ASN A 440 -16.11 -9.89 -3.62
C ASN A 440 -16.05 -9.37 -2.17
N VAL A 441 -15.27 -10.03 -1.31
CA VAL A 441 -15.10 -9.62 0.09
C VAL A 441 -14.50 -8.22 0.18
N SER A 442 -13.49 -7.93 -0.64
CA SER A 442 -12.83 -6.64 -0.72
C SER A 442 -13.78 -5.51 -1.13
N LEU A 443 -14.59 -5.72 -2.18
CA LEU A 443 -15.60 -4.73 -2.58
C LEU A 443 -16.66 -4.50 -1.48
N GLN A 444 -17.13 -5.58 -0.84
CA GLN A 444 -18.11 -5.49 0.24
C GLN A 444 -17.53 -4.78 1.47
N MET A 445 -16.26 -5.01 1.79
CA MET A 445 -15.51 -4.33 2.83
C MET A 445 -15.49 -2.82 2.56
N LEU A 446 -14.98 -2.37 1.41
CA LEU A 446 -14.91 -0.96 1.04
C LEU A 446 -16.30 -0.31 1.12
N ARG A 447 -17.29 -0.90 0.44
CA ARG A 447 -18.66 -0.37 0.36
C ARG A 447 -19.29 -0.20 1.73
N ARG A 448 -19.14 -1.18 2.63
CA ARG A 448 -19.73 -1.14 3.98
C ARG A 448 -18.96 -0.18 4.89
N TRP A 449 -17.64 -0.13 4.80
CA TRP A 449 -16.80 0.78 5.57
C TRP A 449 -17.10 2.25 5.26
N MET A 450 -17.10 2.65 3.98
CA MET A 450 -17.43 4.02 3.57
C MET A 450 -18.84 4.45 4.02
N LYS A 451 -19.78 3.50 4.07
CA LYS A 451 -21.16 3.72 4.56
C LYS A 451 -21.28 3.69 6.09
N GLY A 452 -20.22 3.37 6.83
CA GLY A 452 -20.24 3.23 8.29
C GLY A 452 -21.05 2.02 8.77
N LYS A 453 -21.12 0.96 7.95
CA LYS A 453 -21.92 -0.26 8.17
C LYS A 453 -21.07 -1.53 8.19
N LEU A 454 -19.76 -1.39 8.45
CA LEU A 454 -18.83 -2.53 8.46
C LEU A 454 -19.16 -3.50 9.60
N THR A 455 -19.47 -2.97 10.78
CA THR A 455 -20.10 -3.70 11.87
C THR A 455 -21.61 -3.71 11.69
N LYS A 456 -22.28 -4.86 11.78
CA LYS A 456 -23.74 -4.87 11.96
C LYS A 456 -24.02 -4.17 13.29
N SER A 457 -24.57 -2.95 13.26
CA SER A 457 -25.20 -2.36 14.44
C SER A 457 -26.18 -3.41 14.95
N LYS A 458 -26.03 -3.88 16.20
CA LYS A 458 -27.16 -4.54 16.87
C LYS A 458 -28.32 -3.56 16.72
N ALA A 459 -29.34 -3.94 15.95
CA ALA A 459 -30.57 -3.17 15.93
C ALA A 459 -30.99 -3.00 17.39
N LYS A 460 -31.23 -1.77 17.83
CA LYS A 460 -31.89 -1.53 19.12
C LYS A 460 -33.10 -2.46 19.14
N HIS A 461 -33.13 -3.43 20.05
CA HIS A 461 -34.36 -4.12 20.41
C HIS A 461 -35.36 -3.02 20.75
N ARG A 462 -36.26 -2.70 19.82
CA ARG A 462 -37.49 -1.99 20.15
C ARG A 462 -38.21 -2.95 21.08
N GLY A 463 -38.26 -2.57 22.35
CA GLY A 463 -38.83 -3.36 23.40
C GLY A 463 -40.24 -3.79 23.06
N SER A 464 -40.57 -5.00 23.49
CA SER A 464 -41.94 -5.42 23.70
C SER A 464 -42.61 -4.46 24.70
N PRO A 465 -43.85 -4.06 24.45
CA PRO A 465 -44.80 -3.85 25.52
C PRO A 465 -45.82 -4.99 25.53
N LYS A 466 -46.22 -5.29 26.76
CA LYS A 466 -47.17 -6.30 27.22
C LYS A 466 -48.56 -6.17 26.61
#